data_AF-A0A938VWS8-F1
#
_entry.id   AF-A0A938VWS8-F1
#
_cell.length_a   1.000
_cell.length_b   1.000
_cell.length_c   1.000
_cell.angle_alpha   90.00
_cell.angle_beta   90.00
_cell.angle_gamma   90.00
#
_symmetry.space_group_name_H-M   'P 1'
#
loop_
_entity.id
_entity.type
_entity.pdbx_description
1 polymer ?
#
loop_
_entity_poly.entity_id
_entity_poly.type
_entity_poly.pdbx_seq_one_letter_code
_entity_poly.pdbx_strand_id
1 'polypeptide(L)' 'MQAIVIPKGQTSALLIVAILIVLLILAAGGYFAYRRGYLRTSSAAVPAPVSSSGFCPHCGQPTQAGARFCMSCGKEIPPR' A
#
# COMPACT_ATOMS: atom_id res chain seq x y z
N MET A 1 37.39 -33.71 -30.97
CA MET A 1 37.54 -32.35 -31.52
C MET A 1 36.34 -32.02 -32.41
N GLN A 2 35.15 -31.97 -31.81
CA GLN A 2 33.90 -31.69 -32.53
C GLN A 2 33.75 -30.18 -32.69
N ALA A 3 33.66 -29.75 -33.94
CA ALA A 3 33.55 -28.36 -34.36
C ALA A 3 32.23 -27.75 -33.87
N ILE A 4 32.35 -26.69 -33.10
CA ILE A 4 31.23 -25.82 -32.72
C ILE A 4 30.86 -25.03 -33.99
N VAL A 5 29.89 -25.56 -34.74
CA VAL A 5 29.29 -24.88 -35.88
C VAL A 5 28.39 -23.78 -35.32
N ILE A 6 28.90 -22.55 -35.24
CA ILE A 6 28.10 -21.35 -34.95
C ILE A 6 27.72 -20.73 -36.31
N PRO A 7 26.48 -20.94 -36.82
CA PRO A 7 26.02 -20.24 -38.01
C PRO A 7 25.95 -18.74 -37.73
N LYS A 8 26.58 -17.92 -38.60
CA LYS A 8 26.66 -16.44 -38.51
C LYS A 8 25.30 -15.71 -38.48
N GLY A 9 24.18 -16.41 -38.72
CA GLY A 9 22.82 -15.89 -38.57
C GLY A 9 22.20 -16.09 -37.17
N GLN A 10 22.84 -16.86 -36.29
CA GLN A 10 22.32 -17.23 -34.98
C GLN A 10 22.77 -16.29 -33.86
N THR A 11 23.81 -15.48 -34.05
CA THR A 11 24.23 -14.45 -33.07
C THR A 11 23.17 -13.38 -32.90
N SER A 12 22.51 -12.95 -33.99
CA SER A 12 21.40 -12.00 -33.93
C SER A 12 20.22 -12.58 -33.15
N ALA A 13 19.86 -13.84 -33.41
CA ALA A 13 18.79 -14.52 -32.68
C ALA A 13 19.16 -14.70 -31.19
N LEU A 14 20.40 -15.07 -30.88
CA LEU A 14 20.88 -15.22 -29.51
C LEU A 14 20.93 -13.89 -28.76
N LEU A 15 21.32 -12.81 -29.44
CA LEU A 15 21.30 -11.44 -28.92
C LEU A 15 19.88 -10.95 -28.70
N ILE A 16 18.95 -11.18 -29.64
CA ILE A 16 17.54 -10.83 -29.49
C ILE A 16 16.93 -11.58 -28.29
N VAL A 17 17.19 -12.88 -28.17
CA VAL A 17 16.72 -13.70 -27.04
C VAL A 17 17.32 -13.19 -25.72
N ALA A 18 18.63 -12.88 -25.69
CA ALA A 18 19.27 -12.32 -24.50
C ALA A 18 18.68 -10.96 -24.10
N ILE A 19 18.44 -10.06 -25.06
CA ILE A 19 17.83 -8.74 -24.83
C ILE A 19 16.39 -8.91 -24.32
N LEU A 20 15.60 -9.79 -24.91
CA LEU A 20 14.24 -10.09 -24.47
C LEU A 20 14.21 -10.64 -23.04
N ILE A 21 15.12 -11.55 -22.70
CA ILE A 21 15.26 -12.09 -21.34
C ILE A 21 15.61 -10.97 -20.35
N VAL A 22 16.56 -10.09 -20.68
CA VAL A 22 16.95 -8.96 -19.83
C VAL A 22 15.78 -7.98 -19.63
N LEU A 23 15.05 -7.64 -20.69
CA LEU A 23 13.86 -6.79 -20.61
C LEU A 23 12.76 -7.41 -19.74
N LEU A 24 12.54 -8.72 -19.86
CA LEU A 24 11.56 -9.43 -19.03
C LEU A 24 11.98 -9.46 -17.56
N ILE A 25 13.28 -9.62 -17.24
CA ILE A 25 13.78 -9.58 -15.86
C ILE A 25 13.63 -8.18 -15.26
N LEU A 26 13.99 -7.13 -16.00
CA LEU A 26 13.82 -5.74 -15.56
C LEU A 26 12.34 -5.39 -15.36
N ALA A 27 11.48 -5.80 -16.30
CA ALA A 27 10.04 -5.59 -16.21
C ALA A 27 9.45 -6.38 -15.03
N ALA A 28 9.78 -7.66 -14.85
CA ALA A 28 9.27 -8.48 -13.76
C ALA A 28 9.75 -7.98 -12.39
N GLY A 29 11.04 -7.65 -12.25
CA GLY A 29 11.62 -7.11 -11.02
C GLY A 29 11.04 -5.74 -10.66
N GLY A 30 10.99 -4.82 -11.63
CA GLY A 30 10.40 -3.48 -11.45
C GLY A 30 8.91 -3.54 -11.15
N TYR A 31 8.15 -4.37 -11.89
CA TYR A 31 6.71 -4.54 -11.71
C TYR A 31 6.36 -5.14 -10.34
N PHE A 32 7.17 -6.09 -9.85
CA PHE A 32 6.97 -6.71 -8.55
C PHE A 32 7.22 -5.73 -7.39
N ALA A 33 8.29 -4.92 -7.49
CA ALA A 33 8.56 -3.85 -6.54
C ALA A 33 7.46 -2.76 -6.59
N TYR A 34 7.04 -2.37 -7.79
CA TYR A 34 5.99 -1.39 -8.01
C TYR A 34 4.64 -1.82 -7.42
N ARG A 35 4.21 -3.06 -7.69
CA ARG A 35 2.97 -3.62 -7.12
C ARG A 35 3.01 -3.71 -5.59
N ARG A 36 4.10 -4.23 -5.01
CA ARG A 36 4.22 -4.37 -3.54
C ARG A 36 4.29 -3.01 -2.84
N GLY A 37 4.98 -2.04 -3.41
CA GLY A 37 5.10 -0.69 -2.86
C GLY A 37 3.79 0.10 -2.94
N TYR A 38 3.13 0.08 -4.09
CA TYR A 38 1.85 0.78 -4.29
C TYR A 38 0.76 0.27 -3.35
N LEU A 39 0.65 -1.06 -3.17
CA LEU A 39 -0.32 -1.66 -2.24
C LEU A 39 -0.03 -1.35 -0.76
N ARG A 40 1.23 -1.12 -0.37
CA ARG A 40 1.57 -0.74 1.01
C ARG A 40 1.22 0.71 1.33
N THR A 41 1.30 1.61 0.36
CA THR A 41 0.90 3.02 0.54
C THR A 41 -0.63 3.19 0.61
N SER A 42 -1.42 2.26 0.06
CA SER A 42 -2.88 2.28 0.18
C SER A 42 -3.41 1.90 1.56
N SER A 43 -2.55 1.45 2.48
CA SER A 43 -2.91 1.13 3.87
C SER A 43 -2.22 2.06 4.86
N ALA A 44 -2.00 3.32 4.46
CA ALA A 44 -1.86 4.40 5.43
C ALA A 44 -3.22 4.54 6.12
N ALA A 45 -3.34 3.88 7.27
CA ALA A 45 -4.39 4.11 8.24
C ALA A 45 -4.60 5.63 8.36
N VAL A 46 -5.82 6.07 8.07
CA VAL A 46 -6.27 7.41 8.43
C VAL A 46 -5.95 7.57 9.92
N PRO A 47 -5.11 8.52 10.33
CA PRO A 47 -4.98 8.80 11.75
C PRO A 47 -6.36 9.26 12.21
N ALA A 48 -7.05 8.39 12.96
CA ALA A 48 -8.28 8.76 13.62
C ALA A 48 -7.99 10.05 14.40
N PRO A 49 -8.79 11.12 14.25
CA PRO A 49 -8.55 12.36 14.98
C PRO A 49 -8.62 12.01 16.47
N VAL A 50 -7.47 12.06 17.13
CA VAL A 50 -7.37 11.88 18.58
C VAL A 50 -8.19 13.02 19.17
N SER A 51 -9.38 12.67 19.62
CA SER A 51 -10.32 13.60 20.19
C SER A 51 -10.32 13.29 21.67
N SER A 52 -9.88 14.28 22.43
CA SER A 52 -9.78 14.30 23.88
C SER A 52 -10.97 13.56 24.50
N SER A 53 -10.72 12.34 24.99
CA SER A 53 -11.74 11.42 25.46
C SER A 53 -12.28 11.90 26.81
N GLY A 54 -13.34 12.70 26.78
CA GLY A 54 -14.19 12.93 27.94
C GLY A 54 -15.15 11.76 28.14
N PHE A 55 -15.64 11.56 29.36
CA PHE A 55 -16.75 10.64 29.62
C PHE A 55 -18.05 11.43 29.78
N CYS A 56 -19.15 10.90 29.25
CA CYS A 56 -20.47 11.46 29.44
C CYS A 56 -20.84 11.41 30.94
N PRO A 57 -21.21 12.54 31.57
CA PRO A 57 -21.62 12.54 32.98
C PRO A 57 -22.96 11.82 33.22
N HIS A 58 -23.76 11.56 32.17
CA HIS A 58 -25.07 10.94 32.29
C HIS A 58 -25.05 9.41 32.15
N CYS A 59 -24.21 8.86 31.28
CA CYS A 59 -24.14 7.41 31.03
C CYS A 59 -22.76 6.80 31.22
N GLY A 60 -21.72 7.61 31.46
CA GLY A 60 -20.35 7.14 31.66
C GLY A 60 -19.65 6.65 30.40
N GLN A 61 -20.28 6.74 29.22
CA GLN A 61 -19.63 6.33 27.97
C GLN A 61 -18.63 7.36 27.45
N PRO A 62 -17.58 6.93 26.74
CA PRO A 62 -16.61 7.83 26.14
C PRO A 62 -17.29 8.70 25.08
N THR A 63 -17.02 9.99 25.13
CA THR A 63 -17.57 11.01 24.23
C THR A 63 -16.45 11.75 23.53
N GLN A 64 -16.68 12.07 22.27
CA GLN A 64 -15.75 12.82 21.45
C GLN A 64 -15.63 14.27 21.94
N ALA A 65 -14.40 14.80 22.00
CA ALA A 65 -14.15 16.20 22.31
C ALA A 65 -14.95 17.13 21.38
N GLY A 66 -15.73 18.04 21.96
CA GLY A 66 -16.58 18.98 21.21
C GLY A 66 -17.95 18.44 20.79
N ALA A 67 -18.31 17.20 21.17
CA ALA A 67 -19.66 16.70 20.96
C ALA A 67 -20.66 17.44 21.87
N ARG A 68 -21.67 18.09 21.26
CA ARG A 68 -22.76 18.78 21.98
C ARG A 68 -23.80 17.80 22.55
N PHE A 69 -23.84 16.59 22.01
CA PHE A 69 -24.76 15.51 22.40
C PHE A 69 -24.01 14.18 22.46
N CYS A 70 -24.36 13.33 23.42
CA CYS A 70 -23.82 11.99 23.54
C CYS A 70 -24.49 11.06 22.52
N MET A 71 -23.69 10.42 21.66
CA MET A 71 -24.21 9.46 20.66
C MET A 71 -24.79 8.18 21.26
N SER A 72 -24.51 7.91 22.54
CA SER A 72 -24.93 6.68 23.18
C SER A 72 -26.21 6.81 24.00
N CYS A 73 -26.39 7.92 24.74
CA CYS A 73 -27.59 8.15 25.57
C CYS A 73 -28.52 9.25 25.02
N GLY A 74 -28.06 10.01 24.03
CA GLY A 74 -28.80 11.11 23.39
C GLY A 74 -29.01 12.34 24.27
N LYS A 75 -28.35 12.44 25.44
CA LYS A 75 -28.37 13.65 26.27
C LYS A 75 -27.32 14.65 25.78
N GLU A 76 -27.60 15.94 25.98
CA GLU A 76 -26.63 17.00 25.73
C GLU A 76 -25.42 16.86 26.66
N ILE A 77 -24.25 17.27 26.17
CA ILE A 77 -23.02 17.29 26.96
C ILE A 77 -22.68 18.77 27.15
N PRO A 78 -22.58 19.26 28.39
CA PRO A 78 -22.21 20.66 28.63
C PRO A 78 -20.80 20.90 28.09
N PRO A 79 -20.58 21.93 27.24
CA PRO A 79 -19.24 22.32 26.83
C PRO A 79 -18.50 22.81 28.09
N ARG A 80 -17.40 22.15 28.43
CA ARG A 80 -16.48 22.62 29.48
C ARG A 80 -15.45 23.56 28.89
#